data_AF-A0A9X3IPX6-F1
#
_entry.id   AF-A0A9X3IPX6-F1
#
_cell.length_a   1.000
_cell.length_b   1.000
_cell.length_c   1.000
_cell.angle_alpha   90.00
_cell.angle_beta   90.00
_cell.angle_gamma   90.00
#
_symmetry.space_group_name_H-M   'P 1'
#
loop_
_entity.id
_entity.type
_entity.pdbx_description
1 polymer ?
#
loop_
_entity_poly.entity_id
_entity_poly.type
_entity_poly.pdbx_seq_one_letter_code
_entity_poly.pdbx_strand_id
1 'polypeptide(L)'
;MHSLKGVKRRNTMILYVLLTVMAIIWVVPILWIILTSFRGEGGAFVNYFWPKTYTFHNYVQLFTNSQYPFGRWFLNTLFVSIVSGFISTA
;
A
#
# COMPACT_ATOMS: atom_id res chain seq x y z
N MET A 1 32.69 -34.47 3.46
CA MET A 1 32.17 -33.10 3.71
C MET A 1 31.26 -32.61 2.57
N HIS A 2 30.29 -33.42 2.10
CA HIS A 2 29.49 -33.13 0.87
C HIS A 2 27.95 -33.14 1.07
N SER A 3 27.44 -33.41 2.28
CA SER A 3 25.99 -33.61 2.51
C SER A 3 25.23 -32.36 3.02
N LEU A 4 25.93 -31.31 3.46
CA LEU A 4 25.30 -30.12 4.05
C LEU A 4 24.71 -29.12 3.02
N LYS A 5 25.14 -29.20 1.73
CA LYS A 5 24.70 -28.26 0.69
C LYS A 5 23.26 -28.53 0.21
N GLY A 6 22.87 -29.79 0.08
CA GLY A 6 21.53 -30.18 -0.40
C GLY A 6 20.40 -29.86 0.59
N VAL A 7 20.63 -30.12 1.89
CA VAL A 7 19.66 -29.82 2.96
C VAL A 7 19.52 -28.30 3.15
N LYS A 8 20.63 -27.54 3.10
CA LYS A 8 20.57 -26.07 3.12
C LYS A 8 19.76 -25.51 1.94
N ARG A 9 19.97 -26.02 0.72
CA ARG A 9 19.27 -25.53 -0.48
C ARG A 9 17.75 -25.79 -0.44
N ARG A 10 17.31 -26.94 0.08
CA ARG A 10 15.88 -27.25 0.27
C ARG A 10 15.23 -26.35 1.33
N ASN A 11 15.90 -26.16 2.47
CA ASN A 11 15.39 -25.28 3.53
C ASN A 11 15.28 -23.83 3.04
N THR A 12 16.28 -23.34 2.29
CA THR A 12 16.22 -22.02 1.68
C THR A 12 15.04 -21.88 0.71
N MET A 13 14.76 -22.88 -0.13
CA MET A 13 13.63 -22.86 -1.05
C MET A 13 12.28 -22.79 -0.32
N ILE A 14 12.11 -23.57 0.75
CA ILE A 14 10.89 -23.56 1.59
C ILE A 14 10.72 -22.18 2.24
N LEU A 15 11.79 -21.60 2.77
CA LEU A 15 11.76 -20.26 3.36
C LEU A 15 11.36 -19.21 2.32
N TYR A 16 11.90 -19.26 1.10
CA TYR A 16 11.52 -18.33 0.05
C TYR A 16 10.05 -18.47 -0.35
N VAL A 17 9.53 -19.69 -0.48
CA VAL A 17 8.09 -19.91 -0.76
C VAL A 17 7.23 -19.33 0.34
N LEU A 18 7.57 -19.58 1.61
CA LEU A 18 6.85 -19.03 2.77
C LEU A 18 6.88 -17.49 2.76
N LEU A 19 8.05 -16.90 2.52
CA LEU A 19 8.22 -15.45 2.43
C LEU A 19 7.41 -14.85 1.28
N THR A 20 7.35 -15.52 0.12
CA THR A 20 6.53 -15.07 -1.01
C THR A 20 5.05 -15.13 -0.70
N VAL A 21 4.56 -16.22 -0.10
CA VAL A 21 3.15 -16.33 0.32
C VAL A 21 2.80 -15.24 1.31
N MET A 22 3.67 -15.00 2.29
CA MET A 22 3.48 -13.92 3.26
C MET A 22 3.46 -12.55 2.58
N ALA A 23 4.37 -12.28 1.64
CA ALA A 23 4.36 -11.03 0.87
C ALA A 23 3.04 -10.84 0.10
N ILE A 24 2.52 -11.89 -0.54
CA ILE A 24 1.24 -11.84 -1.26
C ILE A 24 0.10 -11.45 -0.31
N ILE A 25 0.02 -12.07 0.87
CA ILE A 25 -1.01 -11.76 1.88
C ILE A 25 -1.01 -10.27 2.24
N TRP A 26 0.17 -9.66 2.36
CA TRP A 26 0.32 -8.24 2.69
C TRP A 26 0.07 -7.30 1.50
N VAL A 27 0.33 -7.74 0.27
CA VAL A 27 0.11 -6.93 -0.95
C VAL A 27 -1.36 -6.88 -1.34
N VAL A 28 -2.13 -7.93 -1.12
CA VAL A 28 -3.57 -7.98 -1.43
C VAL A 28 -4.38 -6.79 -0.86
N PRO A 29 -4.28 -6.43 0.44
CA PRO A 29 -5.02 -5.28 0.97
C PRO A 29 -4.54 -3.94 0.38
N ILE A 30 -3.26 -3.82 0.03
CA ILE A 30 -2.73 -2.61 -0.63
C ILE A 30 -3.35 -2.47 -2.02
N LEU A 31 -3.38 -3.56 -2.80
CA LEU A 31 -4.03 -3.57 -4.11
C LEU A 31 -5.52 -3.20 -3.99
N TRP A 32 -6.21 -3.71 -2.97
CA TRP A 32 -7.62 -3.38 -2.73
C TRP A 32 -7.85 -1.90 -2.44
N ILE A 33 -6.98 -1.25 -1.66
CA ILE A 33 -7.06 0.20 -1.38
C ILE A 33 -6.86 0.99 -2.67
N ILE A 34 -5.88 0.62 -3.50
CA ILE A 34 -5.62 1.29 -4.78
C ILE A 34 -6.82 1.15 -5.72
N LEU A 35 -7.41 -0.04 -5.83
CA LEU A 35 -8.60 -0.23 -6.68
C LEU A 35 -9.78 0.59 -6.19
N THR A 36 -9.96 0.65 -4.86
CA THR A 36 -11.03 1.41 -4.23
C THR A 36 -10.86 2.92 -4.44
N SER A 37 -9.62 3.44 -4.48
CA SER A 37 -9.40 4.87 -4.73
C SER A 37 -9.77 5.30 -6.14
N PHE A 38 -9.67 4.40 -7.13
CA PHE A 38 -10.13 4.64 -8.50
C PHE A 38 -11.61 4.30 -8.74
N ARG A 39 -12.38 3.88 -7.72
CA ARG A 39 -13.76 3.44 -7.92
C ARG A 39 -14.69 4.59 -8.30
N GLY A 40 -15.47 4.42 -9.37
CA GLY A 40 -16.47 5.41 -9.82
C GLY A 40 -17.87 5.27 -9.22
N GLU A 41 -18.11 4.21 -8.46
CA GLU A 41 -19.39 3.94 -7.80
C GLU A 41 -19.49 4.68 -6.45
N GLY A 42 -20.64 5.29 -6.19
CA GLY A 42 -20.92 5.96 -4.92
C GLY A 42 -21.10 4.96 -3.77
N GLY A 43 -20.46 5.26 -2.62
CA GLY A 43 -20.56 4.45 -1.40
C GLY A 43 -19.19 3.96 -0.92
N ALA A 44 -18.96 3.98 0.40
CA ALA A 44 -17.69 3.57 1.01
C ALA A 44 -17.53 2.05 1.08
N PHE A 45 -18.62 1.31 1.30
CA PHE A 45 -18.61 -0.13 1.58
C PHE A 45 -19.32 -0.91 0.47
N VAL A 46 -18.56 -1.77 -0.22
CA VAL A 46 -19.06 -2.66 -1.27
C VAL A 46 -18.50 -4.07 -1.05
N ASN A 47 -19.28 -5.09 -1.37
CA ASN A 47 -18.93 -6.51 -1.13
C ASN A 47 -18.18 -7.17 -2.30
N TYR A 48 -17.47 -6.40 -3.13
CA TYR A 48 -16.70 -6.92 -4.26
C TYR A 48 -15.26 -6.42 -4.24
N PHE A 49 -14.35 -7.19 -4.82
CA PHE A 49 -12.92 -6.86 -4.86
C PHE A 49 -12.55 -5.94 -6.04
N TRP A 50 -13.19 -6.13 -7.20
CA TRP A 50 -12.91 -5.36 -8.42
C TRP A 50 -13.99 -4.31 -8.69
N PRO A 51 -13.64 -3.01 -8.81
CA PRO A 51 -14.57 -1.96 -9.23
C PRO A 51 -15.23 -2.28 -10.57
N LYS A 52 -16.52 -1.99 -10.74
CA LYS A 52 -17.17 -2.11 -12.06
C LYS A 52 -16.85 -0.93 -12.96
N THR A 53 -16.51 0.21 -12.36
CA THR A 53 -16.12 1.43 -13.07
C THR A 53 -14.90 2.07 -12.42
N TYR A 54 -13.97 2.53 -13.26
CA TYR A 54 -12.78 3.26 -12.84
C TYR A 54 -12.91 4.74 -13.21
N THR A 55 -12.53 5.63 -12.29
CA THR A 55 -12.54 7.08 -12.49
C THR A 55 -11.42 7.75 -11.70
N PHE A 56 -11.03 8.94 -12.14
CA PHE A 56 -10.13 9.84 -11.39
C PHE A 56 -10.90 10.89 -10.59
N HIS A 57 -12.24 10.88 -10.64
CA HIS A 57 -13.08 11.88 -9.98
C HIS A 57 -12.80 12.01 -8.47
N ASN A 58 -12.57 10.89 -7.78
CA ASN A 58 -12.25 10.90 -6.35
C ASN A 58 -10.99 11.72 -6.04
N TYR A 59 -9.96 11.64 -6.89
CA TYR A 59 -8.73 12.41 -6.72
C TYR A 59 -8.97 13.90 -6.99
N VAL A 60 -9.71 14.22 -8.06
CA VAL A 60 -10.08 15.62 -8.35
C VAL A 60 -10.84 16.21 -7.17
N GLN A 61 -11.86 15.51 -6.68
CA GLN A 61 -12.66 15.93 -5.53
C GLN A 61 -11.81 16.09 -4.27
N LEU A 62 -10.84 15.20 -4.03
CA LEU A 62 -9.96 15.27 -2.87
C LEU A 62 -9.16 16.59 -2.80
N PHE A 63 -8.72 17.11 -3.95
CA PHE A 63 -7.92 18.33 -4.02
C PHE A 63 -8.73 19.61 -4.27
N THR A 64 -9.94 19.51 -4.81
CA THR A 64 -10.80 20.67 -5.09
C THR A 64 -11.84 20.95 -4.01
N ASN A 65 -12.08 20.00 -3.11
CA ASN A 65 -13.05 20.17 -2.04
C ASN A 65 -12.57 21.20 -1.00
N SER A 66 -13.29 22.32 -0.88
CA SER A 66 -12.98 23.40 0.06
C SER A 66 -13.28 23.07 1.52
N GLN A 67 -14.12 22.06 1.79
CA GLN A 67 -14.43 21.61 3.16
C GLN A 67 -13.28 20.82 3.78
N TYR A 68 -12.49 20.14 2.95
CA TYR A 68 -11.39 19.29 3.37
C TYR A 68 -10.12 19.76 2.66
N PRO A 69 -9.32 20.67 3.25
CA PRO A 69 -8.09 21.19 2.64
C PRO A 69 -6.97 20.15 2.66
N PHE A 70 -7.20 19.01 2.00
CA PHE A 70 -6.35 17.84 1.98
C PHE A 70 -4.92 18.17 1.54
N GLY A 71 -4.77 18.99 0.49
CA GLY A 71 -3.44 19.41 0.01
C GLY A 71 -2.63 20.12 1.09
N ARG A 72 -3.26 20.95 1.94
CA ARG A 72 -2.58 21.61 3.06
C ARG A 72 -2.21 20.62 4.16
N TRP A 73 -3.12 19.72 4.52
CA TRP A 73 -2.84 18.68 5.52
C TRP A 73 -1.68 17.79 5.11
N PHE A 74 -1.69 17.34 3.85
CA PHE A 74 -0.62 16.53 3.29
C PHE A 74 0.74 17.26 3.36
N LEU A 75 0.80 18.53 2.93
CA LEU A 75 2.04 19.31 2.98
C LEU A 75 2.52 19.58 4.40
N ASN A 76 1.61 19.85 5.34
CA ASN A 76 1.96 20.02 6.74
C ASN A 76 2.59 18.75 7.33
N THR A 77 1.98 17.59 7.11
CA THR A 77 2.53 16.31 7.57
C THR A 77 3.87 16.02 6.89
N LEU A 78 3.99 16.24 5.58
CA LEU A 78 5.23 16.05 4.84
C LEU A 78 6.37 16.90 5.42
N PHE A 79 6.12 18.18 5.66
CA PHE A 79 7.09 19.09 6.25
C PHE A 79 7.55 18.61 7.62
N VAL A 80 6.60 18.28 8.51
CA VAL A 80 6.91 17.79 9.86
C VAL A 80 7.72 16.51 9.81
N SER A 81 7.32 15.52 8.99
CA SER A 81 8.02 14.24 8.87
C SER A 81 9.46 14.39 8.36
N ILE A 82 9.68 15.31 7.40
CA ILE A 82 11.02 15.60 6.88
C ILE A 82 11.89 16.21 7.98
N VAL A 83 11.41 17.28 8.63
CA VAL A 83 12.16 17.97 9.68
C VAL A 83 12.45 17.03 10.85
N SER A 84 11.45 16.25 11.30
CA SER A 84 11.64 15.29 12.38
C SER A 84 12.61 14.18 12.00
N GLY A 85 12.55 13.69 10.75
CA GLY A 85 13.46 12.67 10.24
C GLY A 85 14.91 13.15 10.21
N PHE A 86 15.13 14.38 9.76
CA PHE A 86 16.45 15.01 9.79
C PHE A 86 16.96 15.20 11.22
N ILE A 87 16.16 15.78 12.12
CA ILE A 87 16.55 15.99 13.53
C ILE A 87 16.81 14.66 14.26
N SER A 88 16.03 13.61 13.97
CA SER A 88 16.21 12.31 14.62
C SER A 88 17.46 11.55 14.16
N THR A 89 17.99 11.86 12.98
CA THR A 89 19.13 11.15 12.39
C THR A 89 20.45 11.91 12.58
N ALA A 90 20.39 13.24 12.73
CA ALA A 90 21.53 14.10 13.05
C ALA A 90 21.91 14.02 14.53
#